data_AF-A0A837IIV5-F1
#
_entry.id   AF-A0A837IIV5-F1
#
_cell.length_a   1.000
_cell.length_b   1.000
_cell.length_c   1.000
_cell.angle_alpha   90.00
_cell.angle_beta   90.00
_cell.angle_gamma   90.00
#
_symmetry.space_group_name_H-M   'P 1'
#
loop_
_entity.id
_entity.type
_entity.pdbx_description
1 polymer ?
#
loop_
_entity_poly.entity_id
_entity_poly.type
_entity_poly.pdbx_seq_one_letter_code
_entity_poly.pdbx_strand_id
1 'polypeptide(L)'
;MMYLLLGPNSYQALRKIGELKSAFYKKSRQAGGNVLVEEFDGDADEIQPEKFYAALEQGNLFSKTRLVIFKNVLESNESIFKILKKNGDFIKASRDIFVFWEKESVKSTLNFFKKYAEKIQEVRPLTKKELAAWVDKKAKALGFGLSKEECAIIIEEAGPPAGGVAEW
;
A
#
# COMPACT_ATOMS: atom_id res chain seq x y z
N MET A 1 0.52 6.76 -13.29
CA MET A 1 1.57 6.31 -12.34
C MET A 1 1.09 5.09 -11.58
N MET A 2 1.92 4.06 -11.37
CA MET A 2 1.52 2.82 -10.69
C MET A 2 2.54 2.39 -9.64
N TYR A 3 2.06 2.05 -8.44
CA TYR A 3 2.86 1.60 -7.29
C TYR A 3 2.33 0.26 -6.78
N LEU A 4 3.24 -0.62 -6.38
CA LEU A 4 2.90 -1.87 -5.68
C LEU A 4 3.57 -1.90 -4.31
N LEU A 5 2.78 -2.12 -3.26
CA LEU A 5 3.21 -2.59 -1.95
C LEU A 5 2.92 -4.08 -1.88
N LEU A 6 3.94 -4.91 -1.68
CA LEU A 6 3.78 -6.37 -1.69
C LEU A 6 4.21 -6.98 -0.36
N GLY A 7 3.30 -7.69 0.31
CA GLY A 7 3.63 -8.47 1.50
C GLY A 7 2.58 -8.38 2.60
N PRO A 8 2.67 -9.29 3.57
CA PRO A 8 1.60 -9.50 4.55
C PRO A 8 1.57 -8.45 5.67
N ASN A 9 2.62 -7.63 5.84
CA ASN A 9 2.69 -6.69 6.94
C ASN A 9 1.73 -5.50 6.75
N SER A 10 0.53 -5.66 7.32
CA SER A 10 -0.57 -4.71 7.25
C SER A 10 -0.20 -3.33 7.84
N TYR A 11 0.47 -3.30 8.98
CA TYR A 11 0.89 -2.06 9.61
C TYR A 11 1.78 -1.23 8.68
N GLN A 12 2.84 -1.85 8.13
CA GLN A 12 3.75 -1.13 7.24
C GLN A 12 3.09 -0.69 5.95
N ALA A 13 2.22 -1.52 5.38
CA ALA A 13 1.48 -1.17 4.17
C ALA A 13 0.56 0.02 4.41
N LEU A 14 -0.29 -0.03 5.44
CA LEU A 14 -1.22 1.03 5.80
C LEU A 14 -0.50 2.33 6.16
N ARG A 15 0.62 2.23 6.87
CA ARG A 15 1.47 3.39 7.17
C ARG A 15 2.02 4.03 5.89
N LYS A 16 2.56 3.24 4.96
CA LYS A 16 3.06 3.76 3.67
C LYS A 16 1.94 4.38 2.84
N ILE A 17 0.77 3.76 2.81
CA ILE A 17 -0.43 4.34 2.17
C ILE A 17 -0.78 5.68 2.84
N GLY A 18 -0.73 5.78 4.17
CA GLY A 18 -0.92 7.02 4.90
C GLY A 18 0.11 8.10 4.56
N GLU A 19 1.39 7.73 4.43
CA GLU A 19 2.49 8.62 3.99
C GLU A 19 2.25 9.11 2.55
N LEU A 20 1.85 8.22 1.64
CA LEU A 20 1.51 8.56 0.25
C LEU A 20 0.31 9.51 0.18
N LYS A 21 -0.76 9.22 0.92
CA LYS A 21 -1.93 10.10 1.04
C LYS A 21 -1.51 11.48 1.54
N SER A 22 -0.74 11.54 2.62
CA SER A 22 -0.28 12.81 3.21
C SER A 22 0.55 13.64 2.23
N ALA A 23 1.47 13.01 1.51
CA ALA A 23 2.27 13.66 0.47
C ALA A 23 1.39 14.16 -0.68
N PHE A 24 0.41 13.36 -1.11
CA PHE A 24 -0.55 13.73 -2.15
C PHE A 24 -1.42 14.92 -1.76
N TYR A 25 -2.00 14.91 -0.55
CA TYR A 25 -2.75 16.02 0.02
C TYR A 25 -1.93 17.31 0.05
N LYS A 26 -0.69 17.25 0.54
CA LYS A 26 0.21 18.40 0.63
C LYS A 26 0.49 18.99 -0.75
N LYS A 27 0.83 18.15 -1.73
CA LYS A 27 1.14 18.57 -3.11
C LYS A 27 -0.08 19.18 -3.81
N SER A 28 -1.25 18.55 -3.67
CA SER A 28 -2.48 19.05 -4.29
C SER A 28 -2.93 20.39 -3.68
N ARG A 29 -2.84 20.56 -2.36
CA ARG A 29 -3.14 21.83 -1.69
C ARG A 29 -2.21 22.95 -2.15
N GLN A 30 -0.91 22.68 -2.27
CA GLN A 30 0.06 23.66 -2.79
C GLN A 30 -0.24 24.09 -4.24
N ALA A 31 -0.85 23.21 -5.03
CA ALA A 31 -1.24 23.49 -6.41
C ALA A 31 -2.64 24.13 -6.54
N GLY A 32 -3.30 24.51 -5.44
CA GLY A 32 -4.67 25.05 -5.46
C GLY A 32 -5.73 24.03 -5.93
N GLY A 33 -5.39 22.74 -5.83
CA GLY A 33 -6.20 21.63 -6.32
C GLY A 33 -7.26 21.14 -5.32
N ASN A 34 -8.27 20.48 -5.86
CA ASN A 34 -9.17 19.62 -5.08
C ASN A 34 -8.51 18.25 -5.02
N VAL A 35 -8.68 17.57 -3.88
CA VAL A 35 -8.10 16.24 -3.68
C VAL A 35 -9.17 15.20 -3.91
N LEU A 36 -8.89 14.25 -4.81
CA LEU A 36 -9.72 13.08 -5.03
C LEU A 36 -8.89 11.84 -4.68
N VAL A 37 -9.30 11.16 -3.60
CA VAL A 37 -8.74 9.90 -3.14
C VAL A 37 -9.86 8.87 -3.14
N GLU A 38 -9.65 7.76 -3.81
CA GLU A 38 -10.57 6.63 -3.85
C GLU A 38 -9.87 5.40 -3.25
N GLU A 39 -10.55 4.70 -2.35
CA GLU A 39 -10.02 3.50 -1.70
C GLU A 39 -10.96 2.32 -1.92
N PHE A 40 -10.35 1.17 -2.22
CA PHE A 40 -11.01 -0.08 -2.53
C PHE A 40 -10.35 -1.16 -1.69
N ASP A 41 -11.12 -1.79 -0.80
CA ASP A 41 -10.61 -2.76 0.16
C ASP A 41 -11.27 -4.12 -0.07
N GLY A 42 -10.50 -5.05 -0.66
CA GLY A 42 -10.95 -6.40 -0.98
C GLY A 42 -11.06 -7.34 0.21
N ASP A 43 -10.49 -6.97 1.37
CA ASP A 43 -10.70 -7.72 2.62
C ASP A 43 -12.05 -7.33 3.27
N ALA A 44 -12.52 -6.10 3.04
CA ALA A 44 -13.76 -5.58 3.62
C ALA A 44 -14.97 -5.78 2.71
N ASP A 45 -14.81 -5.60 1.40
CA ASP A 45 -15.88 -5.64 0.41
C ASP A 45 -15.50 -6.47 -0.81
N GLU A 46 -16.45 -7.25 -1.33
CA GLU A 46 -16.27 -7.87 -2.65
C GLU A 46 -16.31 -6.79 -3.75
N ILE A 47 -15.21 -6.67 -4.50
CA ILE A 47 -15.10 -5.66 -5.55
C ILE A 47 -15.56 -6.24 -6.87
N GLN A 48 -16.65 -5.68 -7.41
CA GLN A 48 -17.16 -6.10 -8.71
C GLN A 48 -16.22 -5.64 -9.85
N PRO A 49 -15.96 -6.48 -10.87
CA PRO A 49 -15.05 -6.15 -11.98
C PRO A 49 -15.39 -4.83 -12.69
N GLU A 50 -16.67 -4.50 -12.82
CA GLU A 50 -17.16 -3.27 -13.45
C GLU A 50 -16.78 -2.04 -12.61
N LYS A 51 -16.88 -2.14 -11.28
CA LYS A 51 -16.48 -1.09 -10.35
C LYS A 51 -14.96 -0.86 -10.42
N PHE A 52 -14.19 -1.94 -10.47
CA PHE A 52 -12.74 -1.87 -10.64
C PHE A 52 -12.37 -1.20 -11.97
N TYR A 53 -12.99 -1.62 -13.08
CA TYR A 53 -12.77 -1.04 -14.40
C TYR A 53 -13.11 0.45 -14.44
N ALA A 54 -14.25 0.84 -13.88
CA ALA A 54 -14.64 2.25 -13.77
C ALA A 54 -13.61 3.07 -12.98
N ALA A 55 -13.06 2.54 -11.89
CA ALA A 55 -12.03 3.22 -11.12
C ALA A 55 -10.75 3.46 -11.93
N LEU A 56 -10.37 2.52 -12.81
CA LEU A 56 -9.26 2.69 -13.74
C LEU A 56 -9.55 3.76 -14.80
N GLU A 57 -10.73 3.71 -15.42
CA GLU A 57 -11.06 4.51 -16.61
C GLU A 57 -11.62 5.90 -16.33
N GLN A 58 -12.03 6.22 -15.10
CA GLN A 58 -12.57 7.53 -14.73
C GLN A 58 -11.51 8.65 -14.90
N GLY A 59 -11.19 9.00 -16.13
CA GLY A 59 -10.34 10.12 -16.47
C GLY A 59 -11.02 11.40 -16.03
N ASN A 60 -10.40 12.14 -15.12
CA ASN A 60 -10.93 13.43 -14.71
C ASN A 60 -10.70 14.44 -15.85
N LEU A 61 -11.75 14.68 -16.65
CA LEU A 61 -11.75 15.65 -17.77
C LEU A 61 -11.34 17.06 -17.34
N PHE A 62 -11.43 17.39 -16.04
CA PHE A 62 -11.16 18.70 -15.48
C PHE A 62 -9.79 18.84 -14.78
N SER A 63 -8.80 18.03 -15.21
CA SER A 63 -7.35 18.28 -15.01
C SER A 63 -6.74 18.07 -13.62
N LYS A 64 -7.33 17.27 -12.74
CA LYS A 64 -6.71 16.92 -11.44
C LYS A 64 -6.36 15.43 -11.37
N THR A 65 -5.07 15.14 -11.18
CA THR A 65 -4.55 13.81 -10.81
C THR A 65 -5.32 13.27 -9.61
N ARG A 66 -5.77 12.02 -9.70
CA ARG A 66 -6.40 11.28 -8.60
C ARG A 66 -5.40 10.35 -7.92
N LEU A 67 -5.70 9.96 -6.68
CA LEU A 67 -5.02 8.87 -5.99
C LEU A 67 -6.02 7.74 -5.78
N VAL A 68 -5.81 6.61 -6.45
CA VAL A 68 -6.67 5.43 -6.36
C VAL A 68 -5.89 4.32 -5.66
N ILE A 69 -6.44 3.79 -4.57
CA ILE A 69 -5.77 2.79 -3.73
C ILE A 69 -6.60 1.51 -3.74
N PHE A 70 -5.98 0.40 -4.12
CA PHE A 70 -6.54 -0.95 -4.07
C PHE A 70 -5.79 -1.76 -3.02
N LYS A 71 -6.51 -2.34 -2.06
CA LYS A 71 -5.97 -3.22 -1.01
C LYS A 71 -6.53 -4.63 -1.19
N ASN A 72 -5.67 -5.62 -1.42
CA ASN A 72 -6.00 -7.04 -1.60
C ASN A 72 -7.13 -7.27 -2.60
N VAL A 73 -7.09 -6.58 -3.73
CA VAL A 73 -8.17 -6.60 -4.74
C VAL A 73 -7.87 -7.57 -5.86
N LEU A 74 -6.61 -7.92 -6.09
CA LEU A 74 -6.22 -8.77 -7.22
C LEU A 74 -6.37 -10.25 -6.93
N GLU A 75 -6.21 -10.64 -5.66
CA GLU A 75 -6.38 -12.03 -5.22
C GLU A 75 -7.84 -12.44 -5.09
N SER A 76 -8.72 -11.49 -4.76
CA SER A 76 -10.14 -11.76 -4.52
C SER A 76 -10.93 -12.08 -5.78
N ASN A 77 -10.44 -11.72 -6.99
CA ASN A 77 -11.15 -12.00 -8.24
C ASN A 77 -10.22 -12.04 -9.47
N GLU A 78 -10.14 -13.20 -10.14
CA GLU A 78 -9.29 -13.38 -11.33
C GLU A 78 -9.66 -12.42 -12.49
N SER A 79 -10.93 -12.04 -12.59
CA SER A 79 -11.43 -11.14 -13.65
C SER A 79 -10.88 -9.73 -13.47
N ILE A 80 -10.69 -9.28 -12.23
CA ILE A 80 -10.06 -7.98 -11.93
C ILE A 80 -8.64 -7.97 -12.48
N PHE A 81 -7.87 -9.03 -12.24
CA PHE A 81 -6.49 -9.07 -12.74
C PHE A 81 -6.43 -9.12 -14.28
N LYS A 82 -7.40 -9.78 -14.94
CA LYS A 82 -7.53 -9.75 -16.40
C LYS A 82 -7.81 -8.33 -16.90
N ILE A 83 -8.66 -7.56 -16.22
CA ILE A 83 -8.92 -6.16 -16.53
C ILE A 83 -7.66 -5.32 -16.34
N LEU A 84 -6.96 -5.47 -15.22
CA LEU A 84 -5.72 -4.74 -14.95
C LEU A 84 -4.66 -4.99 -16.05
N LYS A 85 -4.48 -6.26 -16.46
CA LYS A 85 -3.57 -6.64 -17.55
C LYS A 85 -3.90 -5.96 -18.86
N LYS A 86 -5.18 -5.90 -19.24
CA LYS A 86 -5.63 -5.27 -20.49
C LYS A 86 -5.41 -3.75 -20.49
N ASN A 87 -5.44 -3.13 -19.31
CA ASN A 87 -5.37 -1.68 -19.16
C ASN A 87 -3.99 -1.17 -18.71
N GLY A 88 -2.96 -2.01 -18.66
CA GLY A 88 -1.63 -1.63 -18.16
C GLY A 88 -1.02 -0.43 -18.89
N ASP A 89 -1.11 -0.40 -20.22
CA ASP A 89 -0.58 0.71 -21.04
C ASP A 89 -1.37 2.01 -20.83
N PHE A 90 -2.70 1.92 -20.72
CA PHE A 90 -3.56 3.05 -20.38
C PHE A 90 -3.22 3.63 -19.00
N ILE A 91 -3.09 2.78 -17.98
CA ILE A 91 -2.74 3.20 -16.60
C ILE A 91 -1.36 3.86 -16.57
N LYS A 92 -0.40 3.34 -17.34
CA LYS A 92 0.95 3.91 -17.45
C LYS A 92 0.94 5.31 -18.07
N ALA A 93 0.09 5.54 -19.08
CA ALA A 93 -0.09 6.84 -19.71
C ALA A 93 -0.95 7.80 -18.86
N SER A 94 -1.72 7.29 -17.90
CA SER A 94 -2.57 8.09 -17.04
C SER A 94 -1.78 9.00 -16.09
N ARG A 95 -2.32 10.20 -15.89
CA ARG A 95 -1.83 11.16 -14.88
C ARG A 95 -2.22 10.79 -13.45
N ASP A 96 -3.13 9.83 -13.29
CA ASP A 96 -3.56 9.33 -11.99
C ASP A 96 -2.49 8.48 -11.32
N ILE A 97 -2.54 8.42 -9.99
CA ILE A 97 -1.66 7.61 -9.17
C ILE A 97 -2.45 6.41 -8.67
N PHE A 98 -2.06 5.23 -9.12
CA PHE A 98 -2.65 3.96 -8.69
C PHE A 98 -1.70 3.27 -7.71
N VAL A 99 -2.19 2.93 -6.53
CA VAL A 99 -1.44 2.21 -5.50
C VAL A 99 -2.14 0.89 -5.24
N PHE A 100 -1.41 -0.20 -5.44
CA PHE A 100 -1.88 -1.54 -5.11
C PHE A 100 -1.13 -2.00 -3.86
N TRP A 101 -1.84 -2.53 -2.88
CA TRP A 101 -1.26 -3.30 -1.79
C TRP A 101 -1.83 -4.71 -1.85
N GLU A 102 -0.97 -5.71 -2.05
CA GLU A 102 -1.37 -7.12 -2.04
C GLU A 102 -0.53 -7.85 -0.98
N LYS A 103 -1.18 -8.67 -0.14
CA LYS A 103 -0.53 -9.49 0.90
C LYS A 103 0.36 -10.56 0.26
N GLU A 104 -0.18 -11.23 -0.74
CA GLU A 104 0.50 -12.22 -1.55
C GLU A 104 0.44 -11.84 -3.03
N SER A 105 1.18 -12.57 -3.87
CA SER A 105 1.11 -12.35 -5.32
C SER A 105 1.56 -13.56 -6.08
N VAL A 106 0.74 -13.99 -7.05
CA VAL A 106 1.15 -15.00 -8.02
C VAL A 106 2.15 -14.42 -9.03
N LYS A 107 3.00 -15.28 -9.60
CA LYS A 107 4.07 -14.91 -10.54
C LYS A 107 3.60 -14.00 -11.69
N SER A 108 2.39 -14.24 -12.21
CA SER A 108 1.83 -13.41 -13.30
C SER A 108 1.53 -11.98 -12.87
N THR A 109 1.06 -11.79 -11.64
CA THR A 109 0.76 -10.47 -11.06
C THR A 109 2.03 -9.70 -10.83
N LEU A 110 3.04 -10.33 -10.24
CA LEU A 110 4.35 -9.72 -10.07
C LEU A 110 5.02 -9.33 -11.41
N ASN A 111 4.91 -10.19 -12.44
CA ASN A 111 5.45 -9.87 -13.76
C ASN A 111 4.75 -8.67 -14.41
N PHE A 112 3.43 -8.53 -14.20
CA PHE A 112 2.69 -7.35 -14.65
C PHE A 112 3.24 -6.08 -13.98
N PHE A 113 3.36 -6.07 -12.65
CA PHE A 113 3.88 -4.91 -11.94
C PHE A 113 5.34 -4.61 -12.28
N LYS A 114 6.19 -5.62 -12.51
CA LYS A 114 7.57 -5.40 -12.99
C LYS A 114 7.63 -4.64 -14.33
N LYS A 115 6.61 -4.80 -15.18
CA LYS A 115 6.51 -4.12 -16.47
C LYS A 115 5.93 -2.70 -16.36
N TYR A 116 4.94 -2.51 -15.50
CA TYR A 116 4.11 -1.30 -15.49
C TYR A 116 4.25 -0.40 -14.26
N ALA A 117 4.69 -0.93 -13.11
CA ALA A 117 4.86 -0.15 -11.91
C ALA A 117 6.11 0.73 -11.99
N GLU A 118 5.99 1.97 -11.51
CA GLU A 118 7.14 2.86 -11.27
C GLU A 118 7.98 2.36 -10.10
N LYS A 119 7.32 1.77 -9.11
CA LYS A 119 7.98 1.25 -7.92
C LYS A 119 7.21 0.09 -7.34
N ILE A 120 7.96 -0.98 -7.05
CA ILE A 120 7.52 -2.10 -6.25
C ILE A 120 8.27 -2.03 -4.92
N GLN A 121 7.55 -2.14 -3.82
CA GLN A 121 8.13 -2.14 -2.49
C GLN A 121 7.57 -3.30 -1.67
N GLU A 122 8.47 -4.10 -1.13
CA GLU A 122 8.08 -5.15 -0.19
C GLU A 122 7.71 -4.55 1.18
N VAL A 123 6.64 -5.09 1.76
CA VAL A 123 6.14 -4.83 3.12
C VAL A 123 6.15 -6.15 3.87
N ARG A 124 7.35 -6.58 4.25
CA ARG A 124 7.57 -7.80 5.01
C ARG A 124 7.53 -7.54 6.52
N PRO A 125 7.23 -8.57 7.32
CA PRO A 125 7.47 -8.57 8.75
C PRO A 125 8.90 -8.12 9.07
N LEU A 126 9.04 -7.34 10.15
CA LEU A 126 10.35 -6.95 10.65
C LEU A 126 11.03 -8.16 11.30
N THR A 127 12.32 -8.35 11.02
CA THR A 127 13.14 -9.26 11.83
C THR A 127 13.23 -8.74 13.26
N LYS A 128 13.55 -9.59 14.24
CA LYS A 128 13.75 -9.17 15.65
C LYS A 128 14.68 -7.96 15.78
N LYS A 129 15.76 -7.92 14.98
CA LYS A 129 16.73 -6.81 14.97
C LYS A 129 16.13 -5.52 14.41
N GLU A 130 15.38 -5.61 13.31
CA GLU A 130 14.72 -4.45 12.71
C GLU A 130 13.59 -3.92 13.59
N LEU A 131 12.86 -4.82 14.26
CA LEU A 131 11.82 -4.46 15.22
C LEU A 131 12.41 -3.74 16.42
N ALA A 132 13.51 -4.24 17.01
CA ALA A 132 14.20 -3.55 18.09
C ALA A 132 14.67 -2.14 17.70
N ALA A 133 15.23 -1.99 16.50
CA ALA A 133 15.63 -0.68 15.99
C ALA A 133 14.42 0.24 15.74
N TRP A 134 13.29 -0.31 15.30
CA TRP A 134 12.06 0.43 15.09
C TRP A 134 11.44 0.91 16.41
N VAL A 135 11.39 0.04 17.43
CA VAL A 135 10.89 0.38 18.77
C VAL A 135 11.74 1.48 19.39
N ASP A 136 13.08 1.35 19.36
CA ASP A 136 14.00 2.38 19.84
C ASP A 136 13.78 3.73 19.13
N LYS A 137 13.63 3.70 17.79
CA LYS A 137 13.34 4.91 17.02
C LYS A 137 12.00 5.54 17.38
N LYS A 138 10.97 4.72 17.62
CA LYS A 138 9.64 5.19 18.02
C LYS A 138 9.66 5.79 19.44
N ALA A 139 10.32 5.13 20.38
CA ALA A 139 10.48 5.63 21.74
C ALA A 139 11.20 6.99 21.76
N LYS A 140 12.30 7.11 21.02
CA LYS A 140 13.03 8.38 20.88
C LYS A 140 12.18 9.49 20.26
N ALA A 141 11.37 9.18 19.27
CA ALA A 141 10.44 10.15 18.67
C ALA A 141 9.36 10.61 19.67
N LEU A 142 9.08 9.83 20.71
CA LEU A 142 8.18 10.17 21.80
C LEU A 142 8.91 10.79 23.02
N GLY A 143 10.23 10.97 22.95
CA GLY A 143 11.04 11.54 24.02
C GLY A 143 11.53 10.54 25.07
N PHE A 144 11.38 9.23 24.82
CA PHE A 144 11.85 8.18 25.72
C PHE A 144 13.16 7.56 25.23
N GLY A 145 14.05 7.23 26.17
CA GLY A 145 15.17 6.33 25.93
C GLY A 145 14.81 4.95 26.47
N LEU A 146 15.01 3.90 25.67
CA LEU A 146 14.82 2.52 26.10
C LEU A 146 16.18 1.82 26.21
N SER A 147 16.36 1.05 27.28
CA SER A 147 17.45 0.08 27.39
C SER A 147 17.23 -1.09 26.42
N LYS A 148 18.26 -1.91 26.24
CA LYS A 148 18.14 -3.14 25.43
C LYS A 148 17.17 -4.13 26.08
N GLU A 149 17.18 -4.25 27.41
CA GLU A 149 16.26 -5.11 28.15
C GLU A 149 14.82 -4.63 28.04
N GLU A 150 14.55 -3.33 28.20
CA GLU A 150 13.20 -2.76 28.06
C GLU A 150 12.63 -2.98 26.65
N CYS A 151 13.46 -2.78 25.63
CA CYS A 151 13.07 -3.03 24.24
C CYS A 151 12.76 -4.52 23.99
N ALA A 152 13.52 -5.43 24.60
CA ALA A 152 13.27 -6.87 24.50
C ALA A 152 11.95 -7.27 25.17
N ILE A 153 11.67 -6.75 26.37
CA ILE A 153 10.41 -7.00 27.10
C ILE A 153 9.21 -6.52 26.28
N ILE A 154 9.26 -5.30 25.73
CA ILE A 154 8.17 -4.77 24.88
C ILE A 154 7.91 -5.68 23.68
N ILE A 155 8.96 -6.17 23.03
CA ILE A 155 8.83 -7.07 21.86
C ILE A 155 8.27 -8.43 22.26
N GLU A 156 8.64 -8.95 23.43
CA GLU A 156 8.18 -10.25 23.95
C GLU A 156 6.70 -10.19 24.38
N GLU A 157 6.33 -9.18 25.17
CA GLU A 157 4.96 -8.97 25.68
C GLU A 157 3.95 -8.68 24.58
N ALA A 158 4.37 -7.97 23.53
CA ALA A 158 3.49 -7.68 22.39
C ALA A 158 3.17 -8.95 21.56
N GLY A 159 3.91 -10.05 21.80
CA GLY A 159 3.75 -11.34 21.14
C GLY A 159 4.15 -11.37 19.66
N PRO A 160 4.46 -12.56 19.09
CA PRO A 160 4.33 -12.73 17.66
C PRO A 160 2.82 -12.68 17.32
N PRO A 161 2.39 -11.98 16.26
CA PRO A 161 1.03 -12.09 15.77
C PRO A 161 0.76 -13.54 15.39
N ALA A 162 -0.50 -13.96 15.49
CA ALA A 162 -0.97 -15.27 15.08
C ALA A 162 -0.40 -15.63 13.69
N GLY A 163 0.63 -16.50 13.66
CA GLY A 163 1.34 -16.87 12.43
C GLY A 163 2.88 -16.82 12.48
N GLY A 164 3.50 -16.34 13.57
CA GLY A 164 4.95 -16.52 13.79
C GLY A 164 5.88 -15.53 13.08
N VAL A 165 5.36 -14.42 12.54
CA VAL A 165 6.17 -13.31 12.02
C VAL A 165 5.49 -11.98 12.33
N ALA A 166 6.26 -11.02 12.85
CA ALA A 166 5.75 -9.80 13.48
C ALA A 166 5.09 -8.80 12.50
N GLU A 167 3.80 -8.53 12.66
CA GLU A 167 3.02 -7.49 12.01
C GLU A 167 3.14 -6.19 12.81
N TRP A 168 4.28 -5.50 12.64
CA TRP A 168 4.50 -4.11 13.08
C TRP A 168 5.27 -3.32 12.02
#